data_AF-A0A536KIR0-F1
#
_entry.id   AF-A0A536KIR0-F1
#
_cell.length_a   1.000
_cell.length_b   1.000
_cell.length_c   1.000
_cell.angle_alpha   90.00
_cell.angle_beta   90.00
_cell.angle_gamma   90.00
#
_symmetry.space_group_name_H-M   'P 1'
#
loop_
_entity.id
_entity.type
_entity.pdbx_description
1 polymer ?
#
loop_
_entity_poly.entity_id
_entity_poly.type
_entity_poly.pdbx_seq_one_letter_code
_entity_poly.pdbx_strand_id
1 'polypeptide(L)'
;MRASLEVNQDPVRWGYREVDFGEHLLGVVGFPVCQAKVEHSAHGYARLLGWVQTVWTDGVGEFDPWAPLDGLDVPFCWIGFSPELFDTPWRVDRSRDLVWEAHSWLCGPPGSLIKREVRMLCGFRWGYRLRSGEVEVWGPEALERATWDRDLPILRAACPSWTFA
;
A
#
# COMPACT_ATOMS: atom_id res chain seq x y z
N MET A 1 1.10 15.33 -1.24
CA MET A 1 1.69 14.00 -1.00
C MET A 1 2.83 13.81 -1.97
N ARG A 2 3.92 13.19 -1.52
CA ARG A 2 5.09 12.84 -2.34
C ARG A 2 5.36 11.35 -2.16
N ALA A 3 5.17 10.58 -3.23
CA ALA A 3 5.53 9.17 -3.28
C ALA A 3 6.90 9.00 -3.94
N SER A 4 7.64 7.97 -3.52
CA SER A 4 8.91 7.55 -4.10
C SER A 4 9.04 6.04 -4.07
N LEU A 5 9.79 5.53 -5.03
CA LEU A 5 10.07 4.11 -5.17
C LEU A 5 11.59 3.93 -5.33
N GLU A 6 12.17 3.06 -4.52
CA GLU A 6 13.58 2.70 -4.58
C GLU A 6 13.71 1.19 -4.79
N VAL A 7 14.74 0.75 -5.52
CA VAL A 7 15.07 -0.68 -5.60
C VAL A 7 15.87 -1.07 -4.35
N ASN A 8 15.41 -2.07 -3.61
CA ASN A 8 16.05 -2.51 -2.39
C ASN A 8 17.45 -3.08 -2.65
N GLN A 9 18.49 -2.36 -2.23
CA GLN A 9 19.89 -2.81 -2.26
C GLN A 9 20.44 -3.14 -0.87
N ASP A 10 19.75 -2.69 0.19
CA ASP A 10 20.15 -2.90 1.58
C ASP A 10 18.91 -3.24 2.42
N PRO A 11 18.54 -4.53 2.49
CA PRO A 11 17.38 -4.99 3.25
C PRO A 11 17.47 -4.68 4.75
N VAL A 12 18.67 -4.56 5.31
CA VAL A 12 18.86 -4.24 6.72
C VAL A 12 18.47 -2.79 7.01
N ARG A 13 18.82 -1.86 6.12
CA ARG A 13 18.39 -0.45 6.20
C ARG A 13 16.86 -0.31 6.29
N TRP A 14 16.13 -1.21 5.64
CA TRP A 14 14.67 -1.16 5.52
C TRP A 14 13.92 -1.98 6.59
N GLY A 15 14.64 -2.54 7.57
CA GLY A 15 14.00 -3.22 8.70
C GLY A 15 13.44 -4.60 8.37
N TYR A 16 14.01 -5.32 7.39
CA TYR A 16 13.56 -6.67 7.07
C TYR A 16 13.82 -7.69 8.20
N ARG A 17 14.75 -7.42 9.13
CA ARG A 17 14.99 -8.32 10.27
C ARG A 17 13.80 -8.34 11.23
N GLU A 18 13.01 -7.28 11.23
CA GLU A 18 11.87 -7.05 12.09
C GLU A 18 10.62 -7.72 11.50
N VAL A 19 10.67 -8.09 10.21
CA VAL A 19 9.59 -8.76 9.49
C VAL A 19 9.66 -10.27 9.68
N ASP A 20 10.84 -10.88 9.47
CA ASP A 20 10.99 -12.34 9.45
C ASP A 20 12.26 -12.85 10.16
N PHE A 21 12.82 -12.07 11.08
CA PHE A 21 14.10 -12.36 11.74
C PHE A 21 15.31 -12.48 10.78
N GLY A 22 15.16 -11.99 9.54
CA GLY A 22 16.21 -11.95 8.54
C GLY A 22 16.37 -13.23 7.72
N GLU A 23 15.38 -14.12 7.74
CA GLU A 23 15.40 -15.37 6.99
C GLU A 23 15.51 -15.15 5.48
N HIS A 24 14.92 -14.07 4.94
CA HIS A 24 14.86 -13.82 3.51
C HIS A 24 15.65 -12.60 3.03
N LEU A 25 16.64 -12.11 3.79
CA LEU A 25 17.38 -10.87 3.45
C LEU A 25 17.96 -10.88 2.03
N LEU A 26 18.53 -11.98 1.56
CA LEU A 26 19.03 -12.04 0.16
C LEU A 26 17.90 -12.10 -0.86
N GLY A 27 16.78 -12.73 -0.50
CA GLY A 27 15.61 -12.90 -1.37
C GLY A 27 14.86 -11.61 -1.66
N VAL A 28 15.06 -10.56 -0.86
CA VAL A 28 14.33 -9.29 -1.01
C VAL A 28 15.12 -8.21 -1.79
N VAL A 29 16.39 -8.46 -2.09
CA VAL A 29 17.22 -7.54 -2.90
C VAL A 29 16.67 -7.45 -4.32
N GLY A 30 16.56 -6.23 -4.87
CA GLY A 30 16.02 -5.98 -6.20
C GLY A 30 14.50 -5.74 -6.24
N PHE A 31 13.77 -6.04 -5.16
CA PHE A 31 12.36 -5.70 -5.02
C PHE A 31 12.16 -4.23 -4.63
N PRO A 32 10.96 -3.65 -4.87
CA PRO A 32 10.71 -2.25 -4.55
C PRO A 32 10.61 -1.98 -3.05
N VAL A 33 10.99 -0.76 -2.69
CA VAL A 33 10.67 -0.09 -1.43
C VAL A 33 9.83 1.14 -1.77
N CYS A 34 8.56 1.14 -1.38
CA CYS A 34 7.67 2.26 -1.56
C CYS A 34 7.59 3.10 -0.29
N GLN A 35 7.71 4.42 -0.47
CA GLN A 35 7.44 5.40 0.57
C GLN A 35 6.53 6.48 0.04
N ALA A 36 5.53 6.91 0.82
CA ALA A 36 4.77 8.11 0.51
C ALA A 36 4.52 8.99 1.73
N LYS A 37 4.94 10.24 1.62
CA LYS A 37 4.82 11.25 2.68
C LYS A 37 3.70 12.24 2.38
N VAL A 38 2.99 12.63 3.43
CA VAL A 38 1.90 13.60 3.32
C VAL A 38 2.31 14.91 3.99
N GLU A 39 2.45 15.94 3.17
CA GLU A 39 2.55 17.33 3.62
C GLU A 39 1.16 17.96 3.52
N HIS A 40 0.68 18.53 4.64
CA HIS A 40 -0.62 19.17 4.71
C HIS A 40 -0.57 20.36 5.68
N SER A 41 -1.21 21.47 5.31
CA SER A 41 -1.18 22.72 6.09
C SER A 41 -2.19 22.76 7.23
N ALA A 42 -3.16 21.85 7.30
CA ALA A 42 -4.12 21.84 8.40
C ALA A 42 -3.49 21.40 9.74
N HIS A 43 -4.26 21.55 10.81
CA HIS A 43 -3.83 21.30 12.19
C HIS A 43 -4.82 20.39 12.95
N GLY A 44 -4.37 19.79 14.05
CA GLY A 44 -5.19 18.92 14.91
C GLY A 44 -5.80 17.73 14.15
N TYR A 45 -7.05 17.40 14.45
CA TYR A 45 -7.78 16.28 13.83
C TYR A 45 -7.90 16.35 12.31
N ALA A 46 -7.78 17.56 11.71
CA ALA A 46 -7.79 17.71 10.26
C ALA A 46 -6.52 17.16 9.58
N ARG A 47 -5.50 16.76 10.35
CA ARG A 47 -4.31 16.05 9.85
C ARG A 47 -4.44 14.53 9.95
N LEU A 48 -5.51 14.01 10.55
CA LEU A 48 -5.74 12.57 10.61
C LEU A 48 -6.11 12.08 9.21
N LEU A 49 -5.26 11.21 8.69
CA LEU A 49 -5.39 10.59 7.39
C LEU A 49 -5.04 9.11 7.54
N GLY A 50 -5.30 8.34 6.50
CA GLY A 50 -4.85 6.96 6.41
C GLY A 50 -4.61 6.53 4.98
N TRP A 51 -3.85 5.46 4.83
CA TRP A 51 -3.56 4.79 3.58
C TRP A 51 -4.38 3.51 3.50
N VAL A 52 -5.08 3.34 2.38
CA VAL A 52 -5.82 2.13 2.01
C VAL A 52 -5.10 1.53 0.81
N GLN A 53 -4.88 0.22 0.82
CA GLN A 53 -4.16 -0.46 -0.25
C GLN A 53 -4.92 -1.66 -0.79
N THR A 54 -4.91 -1.79 -2.12
CA THR A 54 -5.26 -3.03 -2.82
C THR A 54 -4.09 -3.45 -3.68
N VAL A 55 -3.87 -4.75 -3.79
CA VAL A 55 -2.81 -5.30 -4.64
C VAL A 55 -3.41 -6.20 -5.70
N TRP A 56 -2.77 -6.20 -6.87
CA TRP A 56 -3.21 -6.89 -8.06
C TRP A 56 -2.06 -7.78 -8.54
N THR A 57 -2.24 -9.09 -8.45
CA THR A 57 -1.29 -10.07 -8.97
C THR A 57 -1.89 -10.77 -10.18
N ASP A 58 -1.29 -10.61 -11.36
CA ASP A 58 -1.75 -11.22 -12.61
C ASP A 58 -3.27 -11.00 -12.88
N GLY A 59 -3.78 -9.82 -12.50
CA GLY A 59 -5.18 -9.42 -12.68
C GLY A 59 -6.13 -9.84 -11.55
N VAL A 60 -5.65 -10.55 -10.52
CA VAL A 60 -6.43 -10.87 -9.33
C VAL A 60 -6.17 -9.81 -8.26
N GLY A 61 -7.21 -9.08 -7.88
CA GLY A 61 -7.16 -8.01 -6.88
C GLY A 61 -7.52 -8.51 -5.48
N GLU A 62 -6.80 -8.04 -4.47
CA GLU A 62 -7.04 -8.34 -3.06
C GLU A 62 -6.80 -7.10 -2.17
N PHE A 63 -7.41 -7.11 -0.98
CA PHE A 63 -7.15 -6.10 0.03
C PHE A 63 -5.82 -6.40 0.72
N ASP A 64 -5.01 -5.36 0.95
CA ASP A 64 -3.68 -5.50 1.51
C ASP A 64 -3.57 -4.72 2.83
N PRO A 65 -4.02 -5.30 3.96
CA PRO A 65 -3.85 -4.71 5.27
C PRO A 65 -2.40 -4.80 5.72
N TRP A 66 -2.03 -3.98 6.70
CA TRP A 66 -0.82 -4.26 7.46
C TRP A 66 -0.99 -5.59 8.21
N ALA A 67 -0.02 -6.50 8.15
CA ALA A 67 -0.16 -7.88 8.62
C ALA A 67 -0.75 -8.04 10.05
N PRO A 68 -0.39 -7.22 11.06
CA PRO A 68 -1.02 -7.27 12.39
C PRO A 68 -2.51 -6.89 12.43
N LEU A 69 -3.02 -6.23 11.40
CA LEU A 69 -4.43 -5.88 11.23
C LEU A 69 -5.18 -6.85 10.32
N ASP A 70 -4.52 -7.88 9.80
CA ASP A 70 -5.16 -8.87 8.94
C ASP A 70 -6.33 -9.57 9.66
N GLY A 71 -7.42 -9.80 8.93
CA GLY A 71 -8.68 -10.30 9.45
C GLY A 71 -9.50 -9.31 10.31
N LEU A 72 -8.98 -8.12 10.60
CA LEU A 72 -9.75 -7.07 11.26
C LEU A 72 -10.56 -6.24 10.25
N ASP A 73 -11.73 -5.78 10.69
CA ASP A 73 -12.59 -4.88 9.92
C ASP A 73 -12.09 -3.42 9.99
N VAL A 74 -10.89 -3.20 9.44
CA VAL A 74 -10.17 -1.92 9.43
C VAL A 74 -9.54 -1.71 8.04
N PRO A 75 -9.89 -0.64 7.31
CA PRO A 75 -9.48 -0.49 5.91
C PRO A 75 -8.07 0.09 5.72
N PHE A 76 -7.41 0.53 6.80
CA PHE A 76 -6.16 1.26 6.71
C PHE A 76 -4.95 0.37 6.99
N CYS A 77 -3.99 0.33 6.06
CA CYS A 77 -2.67 -0.25 6.32
C CYS A 77 -1.79 0.70 7.16
N TRP A 78 -1.97 2.01 7.00
CA TRP A 78 -1.32 3.03 7.82
C TRP A 78 -2.31 4.14 8.17
N ILE A 79 -2.43 4.53 9.44
CA ILE A 79 -3.33 5.62 9.86
C ILE A 79 -2.67 6.48 10.94
N GLY A 80 -2.87 7.78 10.90
CA GLY A 80 -2.31 8.68 11.90
C GLY A 80 -2.32 10.15 11.49
N PHE A 81 -1.62 10.97 12.27
CA PHE A 81 -1.45 12.38 11.94
C PHE A 81 -0.33 12.53 10.91
N SER A 82 -0.71 12.79 9.66
CA SER A 82 0.23 12.82 8.52
C SER A 82 0.99 11.49 8.36
N PRO A 83 0.28 10.37 8.15
CA PRO A 83 0.89 9.05 8.13
C PRO A 83 1.78 8.90 6.90
N GLU A 84 2.94 8.27 7.08
CA GLU A 84 3.77 7.78 6.00
C GLU A 84 3.26 6.40 5.57
N LEU A 85 3.14 6.18 4.25
CA LEU A 85 3.06 4.83 3.72
C LEU A 85 4.47 4.28 3.59
N PHE A 86 4.67 3.06 4.08
CA PHE A 86 5.88 2.26 3.86
C PHE A 86 5.46 0.86 3.47
N ASP A 87 5.97 0.36 2.35
CA ASP A 87 5.69 -1.00 1.91
C ASP A 87 6.85 -1.56 1.08
N THR A 88 7.14 -2.85 1.25
CA THR A 88 8.31 -3.51 0.69
C THR A 88 7.98 -4.95 0.29
N PRO A 89 7.16 -5.17 -0.75
CA PRO A 89 6.71 -6.49 -1.15
C PRO A 89 7.86 -7.29 -1.78
N TRP A 90 7.91 -8.60 -1.51
CA TRP A 90 8.86 -9.48 -2.16
C TRP A 90 8.24 -10.83 -2.51
N ARG A 91 9.01 -11.67 -3.22
CA ARG A 91 8.69 -13.07 -3.49
C ARG A 91 9.92 -13.91 -3.20
N VAL A 92 9.71 -14.95 -2.39
CA VAL A 92 10.74 -15.96 -2.10
C VAL A 92 11.00 -16.81 -3.35
N ASP A 93 9.93 -17.26 -4.00
CA ASP A 93 10.02 -17.97 -5.28
C ASP A 93 10.14 -16.98 -6.44
N ARG A 94 11.29 -17.01 -7.12
CA ARG A 94 11.59 -16.19 -8.30
C ARG A 94 11.47 -16.95 -9.63
N SER A 95 11.10 -18.23 -9.59
CA SER A 95 11.01 -19.09 -10.77
C SER A 95 9.78 -18.82 -11.62
N ARG A 96 8.74 -18.22 -11.04
CA ARG A 96 7.49 -17.90 -11.70
C ARG A 96 7.45 -16.44 -12.12
N ASP A 97 7.19 -16.21 -13.40
CA ASP A 97 6.88 -14.89 -13.92
C ASP A 97 5.56 -14.37 -13.34
N LEU A 98 5.54 -13.09 -12.95
CA LEU A 98 4.31 -12.43 -12.49
C LEU A 98 4.39 -10.91 -12.64
N VAL A 99 3.23 -10.28 -12.64
CA VAL A 99 3.07 -8.83 -12.51
C VAL A 99 2.34 -8.56 -11.19
N TRP A 100 2.97 -7.77 -10.32
CA TRP A 100 2.39 -7.31 -9.07
C TRP A 100 2.27 -5.79 -9.10
N GLU A 101 1.08 -5.27 -8.80
CA GLU A 101 0.78 -3.84 -8.76
C GLU A 101 0.02 -3.52 -7.47
N ALA A 102 0.46 -2.51 -6.73
CA ALA A 102 -0.33 -1.91 -5.66
C ALA A 102 -1.03 -0.66 -6.16
N HIS A 103 -2.26 -0.46 -5.69
CA HIS A 103 -2.89 0.85 -5.65
C HIS A 103 -2.88 1.35 -4.20
N SER A 104 -2.20 2.46 -3.97
CA SER A 104 -2.10 3.06 -2.65
C SER A 104 -2.91 4.36 -2.63
N TRP A 105 -3.97 4.39 -1.82
CA TRP A 105 -4.92 5.48 -1.73
C TRP A 105 -4.74 6.24 -0.43
N LEU A 106 -4.44 7.54 -0.53
CA LEU A 106 -4.51 8.43 0.61
C LEU A 106 -5.96 8.80 0.85
N CYS A 107 -6.43 8.50 2.05
CA CYS A 107 -7.80 8.68 2.47
C CYS A 107 -7.89 9.58 3.70
N GLY A 108 -9.01 10.27 3.84
CA GLY A 108 -9.36 11.02 5.03
C GLY A 108 -10.77 10.67 5.53
N PRO A 109 -11.08 10.99 6.79
CA PRO A 109 -12.44 10.90 7.29
C PRO A 109 -13.33 11.92 6.58
N PRO A 110 -14.56 11.57 6.21
CA PRO A 110 -15.54 12.50 5.65
C PRO A 110 -16.25 13.23 6.79
N GLY A 111 -15.57 14.26 7.29
CA GLY A 111 -16.15 15.21 8.24
C GLY A 111 -16.41 14.69 9.66
N SER A 112 -16.23 13.39 9.94
CA SER A 112 -16.37 12.84 11.30
C SER A 112 -15.40 11.70 11.56
N LEU A 113 -14.78 11.70 12.76
CA LEU A 113 -13.94 10.61 13.27
C LEU A 113 -14.73 9.47 13.91
N ILE A 114 -16.04 9.65 14.08
CA ILE A 114 -16.93 8.69 14.76
C ILE A 114 -17.56 7.75 13.72
N LYS A 115 -17.79 8.25 12.50
CA LYS A 115 -18.33 7.46 11.40
C LYS A 115 -17.24 6.58 10.80
N ARG A 116 -17.58 5.32 10.51
CA ARG A 116 -16.73 4.39 9.76
C ARG A 116 -16.84 4.66 8.27
N GLU A 117 -16.29 5.80 7.84
CA GLU A 117 -16.34 6.21 6.44
C GLU A 117 -14.96 6.62 5.94
N VAL A 118 -14.63 6.18 4.73
CA VAL A 118 -13.36 6.42 4.04
C VAL A 118 -13.64 7.25 2.81
N ARG A 119 -13.02 8.43 2.71
CA ARG A 119 -13.04 9.24 1.48
C ARG A 119 -11.65 9.23 0.84
N MET A 120 -11.59 8.82 -0.43
CA MET A 120 -10.36 8.92 -1.22
C MET A 120 -10.03 10.38 -1.55
N LEU A 121 -8.78 10.79 -1.29
CA LEU A 121 -8.26 12.12 -1.61
C LEU A 121 -7.42 12.09 -2.90
N CYS A 122 -6.48 11.15 -2.96
CA CYS A 122 -5.69 10.85 -4.15
C CYS A 122 -5.09 9.45 -4.01
N GLY A 123 -4.55 8.91 -5.09
CA GLY A 123 -3.78 7.67 -5.03
C GLY A 123 -2.79 7.56 -6.16
N PHE A 124 -1.97 6.53 -6.07
CA PHE A 124 -0.97 6.20 -7.07
C PHE A 124 -0.83 4.68 -7.17
N ARG A 125 -0.38 4.23 -8.34
CA ARG A 125 0.04 2.85 -8.57
C ARG A 125 1.54 2.75 -8.62
N TRP A 126 2.03 1.59 -8.23
CA TRP A 126 3.43 1.22 -8.31
C TRP A 126 3.51 -0.30 -8.27
N GLY A 127 4.63 -0.85 -8.69
CA GLY A 127 4.74 -2.30 -8.71
C GLY A 127 6.05 -2.80 -9.23
N TYR A 128 6.07 -4.10 -9.46
CA TYR A 128 7.19 -4.78 -10.06
C TYR A 128 6.74 -5.97 -10.89
N ARG A 129 7.61 -6.33 -11.82
CA ARG A 129 7.43 -7.46 -12.71
C ARG A 129 8.61 -8.38 -12.51
N LEU A 130 8.30 -9.64 -12.25
CA LEU A 130 9.27 -10.70 -12.20
C LEU A 130 9.25 -11.41 -13.56
N ARG A 131 10.39 -11.47 -14.24
CA ARG A 131 10.57 -12.23 -15.48
C ARG A 131 11.88 -12.97 -15.46
N SER A 132 11.85 -14.29 -15.57
CA SER A 132 13.06 -15.13 -15.58
C SER A 132 13.99 -14.85 -14.40
N GLY A 133 13.42 -14.57 -13.22
CA GLY A 133 14.17 -14.25 -11.99
C GLY A 133 14.60 -12.78 -11.83
N GLU A 134 14.44 -11.95 -12.87
CA GLU A 134 14.77 -10.53 -12.85
C GLU A 134 13.58 -9.67 -12.43
N VAL A 135 13.83 -8.65 -11.61
CA VAL A 135 12.80 -7.74 -11.09
C VAL A 135 12.89 -6.38 -11.79
N GLU A 136 11.82 -6.01 -12.47
CA GLU A 136 11.65 -4.70 -13.11
C GLU A 136 10.61 -3.89 -12.32
N VAL A 137 11.04 -2.76 -11.74
CA VAL A 137 10.20 -1.91 -10.87
C VAL A 137 9.65 -0.70 -11.63
N TRP A 138 8.41 -0.30 -11.39
CA TRP A 138 7.80 0.92 -11.98
C TRP A 138 6.94 1.72 -11.01
N GLY A 139 6.66 2.97 -11.40
CA GLY A 139 5.91 3.93 -10.60
C GLY A 139 6.82 4.79 -9.72
N PRO A 140 6.24 5.62 -8.84
CA PRO A 140 4.81 5.81 -8.64
C PRO A 140 4.15 6.60 -9.79
N GLU A 141 2.95 6.19 -10.19
CA GLU A 141 2.13 6.88 -11.20
C GLU A 141 0.78 7.27 -10.60
N ALA A 142 0.33 8.50 -10.83
CA ALA A 142 -0.96 8.96 -10.30
C ALA A 142 -2.13 8.13 -10.84
N LEU A 143 -3.09 7.82 -9.97
CA LEU A 143 -4.32 7.12 -10.34
C LEU A 143 -5.50 8.08 -10.43
N GLU A 144 -6.43 7.74 -11.33
CA GLU A 144 -7.69 8.45 -11.50
C GLU A 144 -8.78 7.87 -10.58
N ARG A 145 -9.84 8.65 -10.37
CA ARG A 145 -11.01 8.23 -9.59
C ARG A 145 -11.68 6.95 -10.14
N ALA A 146 -11.69 6.74 -11.44
CA ALA A 146 -12.26 5.53 -12.03
C ALA A 146 -11.55 4.24 -11.55
N THR A 147 -10.26 4.32 -11.24
CA THR A 147 -9.53 3.19 -10.67
C THR A 147 -9.92 2.93 -9.22
N TRP A 148 -10.16 3.99 -8.43
CA TRP A 148 -10.72 3.83 -7.09
C TRP A 148 -12.05 3.08 -7.11
N ASP A 149 -12.94 3.44 -8.05
CA ASP A 149 -14.23 2.77 -8.18
C ASP A 149 -14.10 1.27 -8.51
N ARG A 150 -13.02 0.87 -9.20
CA ARG A 150 -12.69 -0.54 -9.48
C ARG A 150 -12.25 -1.31 -8.22
N ASP A 151 -11.62 -0.63 -7.27
CA ASP A 151 -11.13 -1.24 -6.03
C ASP A 151 -12.22 -1.35 -4.96
N LEU A 152 -13.27 -0.52 -5.04
CA LEU A 152 -14.37 -0.47 -4.07
C LEU A 152 -15.01 -1.84 -3.76
N PRO A 153 -15.26 -2.76 -4.72
CA PRO A 153 -15.81 -4.08 -4.42
C PRO A 153 -14.89 -4.89 -3.49
N ILE A 154 -13.57 -4.82 -3.69
CA ILE A 154 -12.58 -5.53 -2.85
C ILE A 154 -12.64 -4.96 -1.43
N LEU A 155 -12.57 -3.63 -1.30
CA LEU A 155 -12.56 -2.95 -0.01
C LEU A 155 -13.85 -3.15 0.79
N ARG A 156 -15.02 -3.09 0.12
CA ARG A 156 -16.32 -3.31 0.75
C ARG A 156 -16.52 -4.74 1.21
N ALA A 157 -15.94 -5.71 0.49
CA ALA A 157 -15.97 -7.10 0.90
C ALA A 157 -15.07 -7.34 2.13
N ALA A 158 -13.88 -6.74 2.15
CA ALA A 158 -12.93 -6.88 3.24
C ALA A 158 -13.33 -6.14 4.53
N CYS A 159 -13.92 -4.96 4.40
CA CYS A 159 -14.29 -4.10 5.54
C CYS A 159 -15.78 -3.73 5.50
N PRO A 160 -16.70 -4.67 5.75
CA PRO A 160 -18.14 -4.50 5.50
C PRO A 160 -18.83 -3.51 6.44
N SER A 161 -18.23 -3.16 7.60
CA SER A 161 -18.81 -2.12 8.47
C SER A 161 -18.41 -0.70 8.09
N TRP A 162 -17.57 -0.54 7.06
CA TRP A 162 -17.11 0.75 6.55
C TRP A 162 -17.80 1.13 5.26
N THR A 163 -18.06 2.43 5.10
CA THR A 163 -18.55 3.01 3.86
C THR A 163 -17.42 3.72 3.13
N PHE A 164 -17.35 3.55 1.80
CA PHE A 164 -16.28 4.09 0.96
C PHE A 164 -16.86 5.04 -0.09
N ALA A 165 -16.27 6.25 -0.19
CA ALA A 165 -16.71 7.38 -1.03
C ALA A 165 -15.57 8.04 -1.82
#